data_AF-A0A7V3HBM8-F1
#
_entry.id   AF-A0A7V3HBM8-F1
#
_cell.length_a   1.000
_cell.length_b   1.000
_cell.length_c   1.000
_cell.angle_alpha   90.00
_cell.angle_beta   90.00
_cell.angle_gamma   90.00
#
_symmetry.space_group_name_H-M   'P 1'
#
loop_
_entity.id
_entity.type
_entity.pdbx_description
1 polymer ?
#
loop_
_entity_poly.entity_id
_entity_poly.type
_entity_poly.pdbx_seq_one_letter_code
_entity_poly.pdbx_strand_id
1 'polypeptide(L)'
;MGLNIGGSGSIKPYCKYNAKADKWFVRAPEGGDQEIARPTFLLDLKNIRTGWLRFREGQAPERLIDPSLDRAAPSPGEDFKRGFVVTAYSPKFFGGAVEFSSASIHLSNAIRELYAAYEEQSGKTENRGKVPVVSC
;
A
#
# COMPACT_ATOMS: atom_id res chain seq x y z
N MET A 1 -20.58 -21.12 -13.82
CA MET A 1 -21.38 -19.92 -13.47
C MET A 1 -20.44 -18.73 -13.58
N GLY A 2 -20.67 -17.82 -14.53
CA GLY A 2 -19.71 -16.75 -14.87
C GLY A 2 -19.81 -15.57 -13.91
N LEU A 3 -18.66 -15.10 -13.42
CA LEU A 3 -18.59 -13.94 -12.55
C LEU A 3 -18.69 -12.67 -13.41
N ASN A 4 -19.85 -12.00 -13.38
CA ASN A 4 -20.09 -10.75 -14.11
C ASN A 4 -19.67 -9.55 -13.23
N ILE A 5 -18.40 -9.14 -13.32
CA ILE A 5 -17.89 -7.95 -12.63
C ILE A 5 -18.00 -6.74 -13.57
N GLY A 6 -19.03 -5.91 -13.37
CA GLY A 6 -19.08 -4.53 -13.85
C GLY A 6 -18.84 -3.59 -12.68
N GLY A 7 -17.93 -2.62 -12.82
CA GLY A 7 -17.67 -1.62 -11.79
C GLY A 7 -17.62 -0.22 -12.40
N SER A 8 -18.62 0.60 -12.09
CA SER A 8 -18.50 2.06 -12.18
C SER A 8 -17.34 2.50 -11.30
N GLY A 9 -16.42 3.30 -11.83
CA GLY A 9 -15.16 3.66 -11.19
C GLY A 9 -15.34 4.48 -9.92
N SER A 10 -15.52 3.82 -8.78
CA SER A 10 -15.28 4.42 -7.46
C SER A 10 -13.76 4.44 -7.23
N ILE A 11 -13.19 5.63 -7.05
CA ILE A 11 -11.79 5.77 -6.65
C ILE A 11 -11.63 5.06 -5.30
N LYS A 12 -10.78 4.03 -5.25
CA LYS A 12 -10.44 3.37 -3.99
C LYS A 12 -9.76 4.40 -3.06
N PRO A 13 -10.21 4.54 -1.80
CA PRO A 13 -9.52 5.36 -0.82
C PRO A 13 -8.04 4.97 -0.73
N TYR A 14 -7.16 5.95 -0.70
CA TYR A 14 -5.71 5.71 -0.62
C TYR A 14 -5.07 6.68 0.36
N CYS A 15 -3.94 6.27 0.93
CA CYS A 15 -3.03 7.16 1.63
C CYS A 15 -1.70 7.30 0.88
N LYS A 16 -1.03 8.43 1.09
CA LYS A 16 0.27 8.75 0.52
C LYS A 16 1.18 9.24 1.65
N TYR A 17 2.46 8.91 1.53
CA TYR A 17 3.51 9.53 2.34
C TYR A 17 4.52 10.22 1.43
N ASN A 18 4.75 11.50 1.67
CA ASN A 18 5.77 12.29 1.01
C ASN A 18 7.03 12.32 1.89
N ALA A 19 7.98 11.45 1.57
CA ALA A 19 9.24 11.34 2.31
C ALA A 19 10.10 12.62 2.29
N LYS A 20 9.95 13.50 1.28
CA LYS A 20 10.71 14.76 1.22
C LYS A 20 10.17 15.80 2.20
N ALA A 21 8.85 15.82 2.39
CA ALA A 21 8.18 16.79 3.25
C ALA A 21 7.87 16.24 4.65
N ASP A 22 8.11 14.94 4.87
CA ASP A 22 7.69 14.18 6.05
C ASP A 22 6.18 14.33 6.35
N LYS A 23 5.36 14.20 5.31
CA LYS A 23 3.91 14.42 5.40
C LYS A 23 3.10 13.23 4.93
N TRP A 24 2.06 12.91 5.70
CA TRP A 24 1.06 11.92 5.33
C TRP A 24 -0.18 12.60 4.79
N PHE A 25 -0.79 11.97 3.80
CA PHE A 25 -2.04 12.41 3.22
C PHE A 25 -3.01 11.25 3.08
N VAL A 26 -4.29 11.49 3.32
CA VAL A 26 -5.39 10.57 2.99
C VAL A 26 -6.32 11.24 1.98
N ARG A 27 -6.74 10.50 0.95
CA ARG A 27 -7.75 10.98 0.02
C ARG A 27 -9.14 10.73 0.60
N ALA A 28 -9.86 11.80 0.91
CA ALA A 28 -11.23 11.69 1.39
C ALA A 28 -12.17 11.19 0.27
N PRO A 29 -13.27 10.48 0.62
CA PRO A 29 -14.28 10.04 -0.35
C PRO A 29 -14.86 11.18 -1.20
N GLU A 30 -14.89 12.40 -0.65
CA GLU A 30 -15.49 13.59 -1.25
C GLU A 30 -14.53 14.36 -2.19
N GLY A 31 -13.30 13.84 -2.34
CA GLY A 31 -12.24 14.46 -3.13
C GLY A 31 -11.35 15.39 -2.30
N GLY A 32 -10.06 15.43 -2.66
CA GLY A 32 -9.03 16.20 -1.94
C GLY A 32 -8.12 15.33 -1.07
N ASP A 33 -6.83 15.68 -1.05
CA ASP A 33 -5.84 15.03 -0.18
C ASP A 33 -5.79 15.83 1.15
N GLN A 34 -6.15 15.19 2.26
CA GLN A 34 -6.08 15.77 3.61
C GLN A 34 -4.76 15.38 4.27
N GLU A 35 -4.00 16.35 4.77
CA GLU A 35 -2.80 16.10 5.56
C GLU A 35 -3.15 15.53 6.93
N ILE A 36 -2.43 14.50 7.35
CA ILE A 36 -2.54 13.90 8.68
C ILE A 36 -1.16 13.84 9.33
N ALA A 37 -1.09 13.99 10.65
CA ALA A 37 0.16 13.93 11.40
C ALA A 37 0.34 12.54 12.04
N ARG A 38 1.52 11.93 11.81
CA ARG A 38 2.03 10.77 12.57
C ARG A 38 0.97 9.66 12.82
N PRO A 39 0.45 9.01 11.76
CA PRO A 39 -0.64 8.06 11.91
C PRO A 39 -0.18 6.75 12.58
N THR A 40 -1.11 6.15 13.32
CA THR A 40 -1.01 4.75 13.75
C THR A 40 -2.06 3.93 13.00
N PHE A 41 -1.64 2.82 12.39
CA PHE A 41 -2.50 2.01 11.53
C PHE A 41 -2.11 0.53 11.52
N LEU A 42 -3.07 -0.32 11.13
CA LEU A 42 -2.83 -1.72 10.82
C LEU A 42 -2.31 -1.84 9.38
N LEU A 43 -1.38 -2.74 9.13
CA LEU A 43 -0.82 -3.00 7.81
C LEU A 43 -0.98 -4.46 7.42
N ASP A 44 -1.71 -4.73 6.34
CA ASP A 44 -1.98 -6.10 5.88
C ASP A 44 -0.79 -6.68 5.09
N LEU A 45 0.31 -6.95 5.80
CA LEU A 45 1.53 -7.50 5.23
C LEU A 45 1.36 -8.94 4.72
N LYS A 46 0.35 -9.67 5.20
CA LYS A 46 0.01 -11.00 4.68
C LYS A 46 -0.41 -10.95 3.21
N ASN A 47 -1.12 -9.90 2.80
CA ASN A 47 -1.61 -9.71 1.44
C ASN A 47 -0.88 -8.59 0.69
N ILE A 48 0.35 -8.25 1.12
CA ILE A 48 1.18 -7.30 0.39
C ILE A 48 1.45 -7.83 -1.02
N ARG A 49 1.48 -6.91 -1.98
CA ARG A 49 1.83 -7.20 -3.37
C ARG A 49 2.99 -6.31 -3.77
N THR A 50 3.92 -6.87 -4.52
CA THR A 50 4.99 -6.12 -5.18
C THR A 50 4.72 -6.04 -6.68
N GLY A 51 5.35 -5.07 -7.34
CA GLY A 51 5.14 -4.91 -8.77
C GLY A 51 5.85 -3.71 -9.34
N TRP A 52 5.61 -3.50 -10.63
CA TRP A 52 5.96 -2.29 -11.35
C TRP A 52 4.82 -1.29 -11.23
N LEU A 53 5.13 -0.08 -10.78
CA LEU A 53 4.20 1.00 -10.53
C LEU A 53 4.63 2.22 -11.34
N ARG A 54 3.65 2.90 -11.95
CA ARG A 54 3.84 4.21 -12.58
C ARG A 54 2.76 5.16 -12.07
N PHE A 55 3.20 6.27 -11.50
CA PHE A 55 2.33 7.33 -10.99
C PHE A 55 2.47 8.53 -11.91
N ARG A 56 1.36 8.95 -12.52
CA ARG A 56 1.26 10.19 -13.30
C ARG A 56 0.29 11.15 -12.63
N GLU A 57 0.59 12.43 -12.69
CA GLU A 57 -0.28 13.46 -12.10
C GLU A 57 -1.66 13.43 -12.75
N GLY A 58 -2.71 13.54 -11.94
CA GLY A 58 -4.10 13.52 -12.40
C GLY A 58 -4.61 12.18 -12.95
N GLN A 59 -3.78 11.13 -12.99
CA GLN A 59 -4.17 9.81 -13.50
C GLN A 59 -4.17 8.75 -12.39
N ALA A 60 -4.97 7.71 -12.59
CA ALA A 60 -4.90 6.52 -11.75
C ALA A 60 -3.52 5.86 -11.89
N PRO A 61 -2.95 5.30 -10.79
CA PRO A 61 -1.68 4.59 -10.87
C PRO A 61 -1.76 3.38 -11.81
N GLU A 62 -0.81 3.28 -12.73
CA GLU A 62 -0.64 2.09 -13.56
C GLU A 62 0.19 1.05 -12.81
N ARG A 63 -0.21 -0.22 -12.90
CA ARG A 63 0.40 -1.29 -12.11
C ARG A 63 0.50 -2.59 -12.90
N LEU A 64 1.68 -3.19 -12.85
CA LEU A 64 1.89 -4.59 -13.22
C LEU A 64 2.34 -5.32 -11.95
N ILE A 65 1.42 -6.07 -11.35
CA ILE A 65 1.65 -6.82 -10.12
C ILE A 65 2.42 -8.10 -10.43
N ASP A 66 3.36 -8.44 -9.56
CA ASP A 66 4.11 -9.67 -9.67
C ASP A 66 3.20 -10.89 -9.48
N PRO A 67 3.48 -12.01 -10.18
CA PRO A 67 2.78 -13.26 -9.91
C PRO A 67 2.91 -13.76 -8.46
N SER A 68 4.05 -13.50 -7.82
CA SER A 68 4.32 -13.79 -6.42
C SER A 68 5.43 -12.89 -5.89
N LEU A 69 5.61 -12.82 -4.56
CA LEU A 69 6.63 -11.97 -3.93
C LEU A 69 8.07 -12.39 -4.29
N ASP A 70 8.27 -13.67 -4.61
CA ASP A 70 9.56 -14.25 -5.02
C ASP A 70 9.81 -14.20 -6.54
N ARG A 71 8.78 -13.88 -7.35
CA ARG A 71 8.86 -13.90 -8.81
C ARG A 71 8.42 -12.57 -9.41
N ALA A 72 9.39 -11.70 -9.73
CA ALA A 72 9.11 -10.44 -10.39
C ALA A 72 8.50 -10.62 -11.79
N ALA A 73 7.48 -9.83 -12.12
CA ALA A 73 6.98 -9.69 -13.48
C ALA A 73 8.05 -9.04 -14.39
N PRO A 74 8.06 -9.33 -15.71
CA PRO A 74 8.93 -8.62 -16.64
C PRO A 74 8.62 -7.12 -16.63
N SER A 75 9.65 -6.30 -16.80
CA SER A 75 9.48 -4.84 -16.81
C SER A 75 8.57 -4.42 -17.96
N PRO A 76 7.52 -3.61 -17.73
CA PRO A 76 6.61 -3.13 -18.76
C PRO A 76 7.17 -1.98 -19.60
N GLY A 77 8.39 -1.51 -19.31
CA GLY A 77 9.07 -0.45 -20.07
C GLY A 77 9.45 0.76 -19.23
N GLU A 78 9.68 1.88 -19.91
CA GLU A 78 10.18 3.12 -19.30
C GLU A 78 9.16 3.75 -18.32
N ASP A 79 9.69 4.47 -17.32
CA ASP A 79 8.99 5.13 -16.20
C ASP A 79 8.33 4.24 -15.14
N PHE A 80 8.25 2.93 -15.36
CA PHE A 80 7.80 2.02 -14.31
C PHE A 80 8.90 1.77 -13.29
N LYS A 81 8.54 1.89 -12.01
CA LYS A 81 9.45 1.67 -10.89
C LYS A 81 8.95 0.53 -10.01
N ARG A 82 9.88 -0.22 -9.43
CA ARG A 82 9.55 -1.25 -8.44
C ARG A 82 8.95 -0.61 -7.20
N GLY A 83 7.93 -1.26 -6.65
CA GLY A 83 7.34 -0.84 -5.40
C GLY A 83 6.33 -1.85 -4.87
N PHE A 84 5.47 -1.37 -3.99
CA PHE A 84 4.50 -2.20 -3.28
C PHE A 84 3.10 -1.61 -3.34
N VAL A 85 2.12 -2.49 -3.11
CA VAL A 85 0.72 -2.18 -2.86
C VAL A 85 0.28 -3.01 -1.66
N VAL A 86 -0.18 -2.35 -0.61
CA VAL A 86 -0.64 -2.98 0.62
C VAL A 86 -1.89 -2.27 1.12
N THR A 87 -2.74 -2.98 1.85
CA THR A 87 -3.89 -2.38 2.52
C THR A 87 -3.47 -1.90 3.90
N ALA A 88 -3.80 -0.65 4.21
CA ALA A 88 -3.65 -0.09 5.54
C ALA A 88 -5.04 0.22 6.12
N TYR A 89 -5.20 0.09 7.43
CA TYR A 89 -6.47 0.34 8.10
C TYR A 89 -6.29 1.19 9.35
N SER A 90 -7.05 2.27 9.43
CA SER A 90 -7.17 3.06 10.65
C SER A 90 -8.50 3.80 10.66
N PRO A 91 -9.42 3.53 11.60
CA PRO A 91 -10.68 4.26 11.67
C PRO A 91 -10.44 5.72 12.03
N LYS A 92 -9.42 6.00 12.83
CA LYS A 92 -9.09 7.35 13.30
C LYS A 92 -8.41 8.19 12.22
N PHE A 93 -7.39 7.65 11.55
CA PHE A 93 -6.54 8.43 10.65
C PHE A 93 -6.95 8.33 9.19
N PHE A 94 -7.55 7.20 8.79
CA PHE A 94 -7.91 6.94 7.40
C PHE A 94 -9.43 6.84 7.16
N GLY A 95 -10.23 6.85 8.23
CA GLY A 95 -11.67 6.61 8.14
C GLY A 95 -12.04 5.16 7.78
N GLY A 96 -11.08 4.24 7.79
CA GLY A 96 -11.29 2.85 7.41
C GLY A 96 -10.09 2.23 6.69
N ALA A 97 -10.38 1.35 5.73
CA ALA A 97 -9.38 0.69 4.90
C ALA A 97 -9.00 1.57 3.71
N VAL A 98 -7.71 1.78 3.52
CA VAL A 98 -7.13 2.53 2.41
C VAL A 98 -6.04 1.72 1.75
N GLU A 99 -5.80 1.99 0.49
CA GLU A 99 -4.64 1.47 -0.21
C GLU A 99 -3.41 2.33 0.10
N PHE A 100 -2.31 1.69 0.49
CA PHE A 100 -1.01 2.30 0.61
C PHE A 100 -0.08 1.72 -0.46
N SER A 101 0.41 2.57 -1.36
CA SER A 101 1.33 2.14 -2.41
C SER A 101 2.41 3.18 -2.65
N SER A 102 3.61 2.71 -2.97
CA SER A 102 4.73 3.60 -3.32
C SER A 102 5.76 2.86 -4.15
N ALA A 103 6.44 3.64 -5.00
CA ALA A 103 7.65 3.23 -5.72
C ALA A 103 8.88 4.05 -5.29
N SER A 104 8.79 4.77 -4.17
CA SER A 104 9.94 5.46 -3.57
C SER A 104 10.88 4.44 -2.91
N ILE A 105 12.19 4.63 -3.08
CA ILE A 105 13.19 3.75 -2.47
C ILE A 105 13.14 3.80 -0.93
N HIS A 106 12.90 4.98 -0.35
CA HIS A 106 12.82 5.14 1.11
C HIS A 106 11.67 4.33 1.71
N LEU A 107 10.48 4.44 1.10
CA LEU A 107 9.31 3.67 1.53
C LEU A 107 9.46 2.17 1.23
N SER A 108 10.10 1.83 0.11
CA SER A 108 10.37 0.43 -0.22
C SER A 108 11.29 -0.24 0.80
N ASN A 109 12.31 0.48 1.29
CA ASN A 109 13.20 -0.03 2.33
C ASN A 109 12.47 -0.16 3.67
N ALA A 110 11.69 0.84 4.08
CA ALA A 110 10.89 0.78 5.30
C ALA A 110 9.89 -0.40 5.28
N ILE A 111 9.22 -0.63 4.14
CA ILE A 111 8.32 -1.78 3.99
C ILE A 111 9.06 -3.12 4.01
N ARG A 112 10.28 -3.21 3.46
CA ARG A 112 11.10 -4.42 3.55
C ARG A 112 11.46 -4.75 5.00
N GLU A 113 11.83 -3.75 5.79
CA GLU A 113 12.14 -3.92 7.22
C GLU A 113 10.89 -4.37 8.00
N LEU A 114 9.74 -3.73 7.76
CA LEU A 114 8.47 -4.13 8.38
C LEU A 114 8.05 -5.54 7.98
N TYR A 115 8.25 -5.92 6.71
CA TYR A 115 7.93 -7.27 6.23
C TYR A 115 8.85 -8.33 6.86
N ALA A 116 10.16 -8.06 6.96
CA ALA A 116 11.10 -8.96 7.63
C ALA A 116 10.72 -9.18 9.10
N ALA A 117 10.39 -8.11 9.84
CA ALA A 117 9.93 -8.20 11.21
C ALA A 117 8.59 -8.94 11.34
N TYR A 118 7.68 -8.75 10.38
CA TYR A 118 6.43 -9.49 10.31
C TYR A 118 6.67 -10.99 10.14
N GLU A 119 7.52 -11.39 9.19
CA GLU A 119 7.83 -12.81 8.94
C GLU A 119 8.43 -13.47 10.18
N GLU A 120 9.38 -12.81 10.86
CA GLU A 120 9.99 -13.30 12.11
C GLU A 120 8.95 -13.49 13.23
N GLN A 121 7.98 -12.58 13.33
CA GLN A 121 6.96 -12.63 14.36
C GLN A 121 5.76 -13.54 14.02
N SER A 122 5.52 -13.78 12.74
CA SER A 122 4.35 -14.54 12.24
C SER A 122 4.37 -16.01 12.67
N GLY A 123 5.55 -16.58 12.89
CA GLY A 123 5.74 -17.96 13.36
C GLY A 123 5.38 -18.18 14.84
N LYS A 124 5.19 -17.10 15.62
CA LYS A 124 4.85 -17.20 17.04
C LYS A 124 3.35 -17.47 17.22
N THR A 125 3.00 -18.48 18.02
CA THR A 125 1.60 -18.87 18.28
C THR A 125 0.74 -17.70 18.79
N GLU A 126 1.32 -16.82 19.61
CA GLU A 126 0.66 -15.63 20.17
C GLU A 126 0.28 -14.58 19.11
N ASN A 127 0.87 -14.63 17.92
CA ASN A 127 0.65 -13.69 16.82
C ASN A 127 -0.18 -14.29 15.67
N ARG A 128 -0.66 -15.52 15.83
CA ARG A 128 -1.49 -16.17 14.83
C ARG A 128 -2.76 -15.37 14.57
N GLY A 129 -2.97 -14.97 13.31
CA GLY A 129 -4.14 -14.19 12.90
C GLY A 129 -4.10 -12.70 13.28
N LYS A 130 -3.02 -12.22 13.89
CA LYS A 130 -2.83 -10.79 14.16
C LYS A 130 -2.29 -10.07 12.93
N VAL A 131 -2.61 -8.79 12.85
CA VAL A 131 -2.13 -7.87 11.82
C VAL A 131 -1.17 -6.87 12.49
N PRO A 132 0.00 -6.59 11.90
CA PRO A 132 0.96 -5.69 12.51
C PRO A 132 0.41 -4.26 12.61
N VAL A 133 0.72 -3.61 13.73
CA VAL A 133 0.45 -2.20 14.00
C VAL A 133 1.71 -1.40 13.68
N VAL A 134 1.58 -0.34 12.88
CA VAL A 134 2.66 0.57 12.52
C VAL A 134 2.35 1.95 13.12
N SER A 135 3.34 2.55 13.77
CA SER A 135 3.30 3.91 14.29
C SER A 135 4.40 4.73 13.61
N CYS A 136 4.02 5.86 13.02
CA CYS A 136 4.91 6.73 12.25
C CYS A 136 5.21 8.05 12.96
#